data_AF-A0A7C3ULY5-F1
#
_entry.id   AF-A0A7C3ULY5-F1
#
_cell.length_a   1.000
_cell.length_b   1.000
_cell.length_c   1.000
_cell.angle_alpha   90.00
_cell.angle_beta   90.00
_cell.angle_gamma   90.00
#
_symmetry.space_group_name_H-M   'P 1'
#
loop_
_entity.id
_entity.type
_entity.pdbx_description
1 polymer ?
#
loop_
_entity_poly.entity_id
_entity_poly.type
_entity_poly.pdbx_seq_one_letter_code
_entity_poly.pdbx_strand_id
1 'polypeptide(L)'
;MTNWQEDRQKKIAEIVTDTYIICFLLVLVPVAQYLNLKLDASVSVLFLFSVSFCVLLVLAIIYTRNIAALRTDFGTSYKALDVFLVVIFIGAVWFLIHKSSAGYLEALYVVPVLVATVGFSRRNGTYLIGVVVLSLVAGNFFLLHESYATITIMDLVIGGIVVLVGWLVGQLVEIETEGRARLLGMSDQDDLTALYNHRYFQEQLRHRILAAERTGKPVSLIIFDIDYFKFYNEMHGHTQGDEVLRQVGRVLSGRGGQPAIAARTGADEFALVLPDVSSEDAMTLANVINREIEAIPAQGFEIIPGARLRVSIGVATFPEHGRSAEDILRAVDYALYKAKTASKDKVELYFNVFDSLRSEVTASADNAFGHAKVLISIIDSKDRYTFGHSERVLAYAGQVADYLGLAQREKETLLYAAYLHDIGKVEIDRELLNKAGPLAPEEWDIFKAHPSWGRDMILPFMPDPTVGLAVLHHHENYDGTGYPN
;
A
#
# COMPACT_ATOMS: atom_id res chain seq x y z
N MET A 1 7.65 -12.36 4.82
CA MET A 1 6.76 -12.57 3.65
C MET A 1 7.40 -13.35 2.49
N THR A 2 8.73 -13.28 2.27
CA THR A 2 9.45 -13.98 1.17
C THR A 2 9.37 -15.51 1.24
N ASN A 3 9.58 -16.11 2.41
CA ASN A 3 9.64 -17.58 2.56
C ASN A 3 8.38 -18.33 2.13
N TRP A 4 7.18 -17.76 2.29
CA TRP A 4 5.93 -18.47 1.94
C TRP A 4 5.64 -18.43 0.44
N GLN A 5 5.87 -17.29 -0.21
CA GLN A 5 5.72 -17.21 -1.67
C GLN A 5 6.72 -18.13 -2.36
N GLU A 6 7.94 -18.21 -1.82
CA GLU A 6 8.96 -19.14 -2.26
C GLU A 6 8.56 -20.60 -2.02
N ASP A 7 8.05 -20.96 -0.83
CA ASP A 7 7.60 -22.33 -0.52
C ASP A 7 6.39 -22.76 -1.36
N ARG A 8 5.47 -21.83 -1.64
CA ARG A 8 4.35 -22.07 -2.55
C ARG A 8 4.82 -22.25 -3.99
N GLN A 9 5.71 -21.39 -4.50
CA GLN A 9 6.28 -21.55 -5.83
C GLN A 9 7.06 -22.87 -5.96
N LYS A 10 7.70 -23.31 -4.88
CA LYS A 10 8.35 -24.62 -4.77
C LYS A 10 7.36 -25.76 -4.93
N LYS A 11 6.28 -25.79 -4.14
CA LYS A 11 5.24 -26.83 -4.24
C LYS A 11 4.52 -26.86 -5.59
N ILE A 12 4.20 -25.69 -6.15
CA ILE A 12 3.59 -25.61 -7.49
C ILE A 12 4.53 -26.20 -8.54
N ALA A 13 5.84 -25.92 -8.45
CA ALA A 13 6.80 -26.47 -9.38
C ALA A 13 7.00 -27.99 -9.22
N GLU A 14 6.95 -28.51 -7.99
CA GLU A 14 6.96 -29.95 -7.73
C GLU A 14 5.75 -30.61 -8.41
N ILE A 15 4.54 -30.09 -8.19
CA ILE A 15 3.31 -30.61 -8.81
C ILE A 15 3.36 -30.52 -10.35
N VAL A 16 3.81 -29.40 -10.90
CA VAL A 16 3.96 -29.20 -12.36
C VAL A 16 4.99 -30.19 -12.94
N THR A 17 6.10 -30.42 -12.23
CA THR A 17 7.13 -31.39 -12.62
C THR A 17 6.59 -32.82 -12.62
N ASP A 18 5.91 -33.21 -11.55
CA ASP A 18 5.29 -34.54 -11.44
C ASP A 18 4.25 -34.75 -12.55
N THR A 19 3.48 -33.71 -12.87
CA THR A 19 2.54 -33.72 -13.98
C THR A 19 3.26 -33.94 -15.31
N TYR A 20 4.33 -33.20 -15.60
CA TYR A 20 5.13 -33.43 -16.82
C TYR A 20 5.65 -34.87 -16.91
N ILE A 21 6.16 -35.44 -15.82
CA ILE A 21 6.66 -36.82 -15.79
C ILE A 21 5.55 -37.81 -16.16
N ILE A 22 4.37 -37.68 -15.53
CA ILE A 22 3.20 -38.52 -15.80
C ILE A 22 2.77 -38.37 -17.27
N CYS A 23 2.84 -37.17 -17.82
CA CYS A 23 2.40 -36.92 -19.17
C CYS A 23 3.39 -37.42 -20.22
N PHE A 24 4.69 -37.28 -20.00
CA PHE A 24 5.69 -37.92 -20.85
C PHE A 24 5.54 -39.44 -20.81
N LEU A 25 5.24 -40.03 -19.65
CA LEU A 25 4.92 -41.47 -19.51
C LEU A 25 3.71 -41.90 -20.36
N LEU A 26 2.63 -41.12 -20.35
CA LEU A 26 1.42 -41.42 -21.14
C LEU A 26 1.69 -41.36 -22.66
N VAL A 27 2.61 -40.51 -23.10
CA VAL A 27 3.04 -40.40 -24.50
C VAL A 27 3.86 -41.62 -24.96
N LEU A 28 4.45 -42.40 -24.06
CA LEU A 28 5.24 -43.59 -24.42
C LEU A 28 4.40 -44.75 -24.94
N VAL A 29 3.17 -44.90 -24.44
CA VAL A 29 2.25 -45.97 -24.84
C VAL A 29 1.98 -45.95 -26.35
N PRO A 30 1.61 -44.82 -26.97
CA PRO A 30 1.46 -44.74 -28.42
C PRO A 30 2.77 -44.78 -29.21
N VAL A 31 3.88 -44.29 -28.67
CA VAL A 31 5.21 -44.44 -29.30
C VAL A 31 5.57 -45.92 -29.42
N ALA A 32 5.35 -46.70 -28.37
CA ALA A 32 5.58 -48.14 -28.34
C ALA A 32 4.69 -48.89 -29.35
N GLN A 33 3.43 -48.47 -29.50
CA GLN A 33 2.53 -49.01 -30.52
C GLN A 33 2.97 -48.64 -31.95
N TYR A 34 3.40 -47.41 -32.19
CA TYR A 34 3.89 -46.95 -33.50
C TYR A 34 5.14 -47.71 -33.96
N LEU A 35 6.05 -48.03 -33.03
CA LEU A 35 7.26 -48.82 -33.32
C LEU A 35 6.97 -50.30 -33.60
N ASN A 36 5.70 -50.71 -33.60
CA ASN A 36 5.24 -52.03 -34.02
C ASN A 36 5.98 -53.16 -33.28
N LEU A 37 6.03 -53.06 -31.95
CA LEU A 37 6.57 -54.07 -31.03
C LEU A 37 5.82 -55.39 -31.19
N LYS A 38 6.13 -56.15 -32.23
CA LYS A 38 5.95 -57.60 -32.23
C LYS A 38 7.01 -58.14 -31.27
N LEU A 39 6.52 -58.83 -30.24
CA LEU A 39 7.25 -59.33 -29.08
C LEU A 39 8.25 -60.46 -29.39
N ASP A 40 8.88 -60.44 -30.56
CA ASP A 40 9.96 -61.36 -30.90
C ASP A 40 11.19 -60.61 -31.47
N ALA A 41 12.34 -60.88 -30.84
CA ALA A 41 13.70 -60.50 -31.22
C ALA A 41 14.17 -59.02 -31.07
N SER A 42 13.53 -58.16 -30.29
CA SER A 42 13.98 -56.76 -30.08
C SER A 42 14.20 -56.34 -28.62
N VAL A 43 14.79 -57.22 -27.80
CA VAL A 43 15.23 -56.91 -26.42
C VAL A 43 16.18 -55.69 -26.40
N SER A 44 16.99 -55.50 -27.45
CA SER A 44 17.92 -54.38 -27.58
C SER A 44 17.24 -53.02 -27.79
N VAL A 45 16.11 -52.96 -28.51
CA VAL A 45 15.37 -51.70 -28.76
C VAL A 45 14.55 -51.32 -27.53
N LEU A 46 13.90 -52.30 -26.87
CA LEU A 46 13.20 -52.07 -25.61
C LEU A 46 14.18 -51.64 -24.50
N PHE A 47 15.38 -52.22 -24.48
CA PHE A 47 16.47 -51.82 -23.57
C PHE A 47 16.95 -50.39 -23.84
N LEU A 48 17.28 -50.05 -25.10
CA LEU A 48 17.68 -48.68 -25.47
C LEU A 48 16.59 -47.64 -25.15
N PHE A 49 15.32 -47.98 -25.34
CA PHE A 49 14.19 -47.11 -25.03
C PHE A 49 14.01 -46.94 -23.52
N SER A 50 14.11 -48.02 -22.75
CA SER A 50 14.07 -47.98 -21.27
C SER A 50 15.27 -47.24 -20.66
N VAL A 51 16.44 -47.33 -21.28
CA VAL A 51 17.66 -46.62 -20.86
C VAL A 51 17.57 -45.14 -21.20
N SER A 52 17.15 -44.77 -22.42
CA SER A 52 16.87 -43.36 -22.76
C SER A 52 15.75 -42.78 -21.89
N PHE A 53 14.74 -43.58 -21.54
CA PHE A 53 13.68 -43.22 -20.59
C PHE A 53 14.23 -42.96 -19.19
N CYS A 54 15.04 -43.86 -18.63
CA CYS A 54 15.68 -43.66 -17.34
C CYS A 54 16.65 -42.46 -17.36
N VAL A 55 17.38 -42.25 -18.45
CA VAL A 55 18.31 -41.12 -18.60
C VAL A 55 17.55 -39.79 -18.68
N LEU A 56 16.48 -39.68 -19.47
CA LEU A 56 15.67 -38.45 -19.54
C LEU A 56 14.93 -38.18 -18.23
N LEU A 57 14.43 -39.22 -17.55
CA LEU A 57 13.78 -39.09 -16.24
C LEU A 57 14.79 -38.65 -15.16
N VAL A 58 16.00 -39.24 -15.15
CA VAL A 58 17.08 -38.84 -14.24
C VAL A 58 17.58 -37.43 -14.56
N LEU A 59 17.72 -37.06 -15.83
CA LEU A 59 18.09 -35.70 -16.23
C LEU A 59 17.01 -34.67 -15.84
N ALA A 60 15.73 -34.99 -16.00
CA ALA A 60 14.62 -34.14 -15.55
C ALA A 60 14.59 -34.01 -14.01
N ILE A 61 14.85 -35.08 -13.26
CA ILE A 61 14.93 -35.08 -11.79
C ILE A 61 16.17 -34.30 -11.29
N ILE A 62 17.33 -34.45 -11.94
CA ILE A 62 18.56 -33.72 -11.60
C ILE A 62 18.41 -32.23 -11.92
N TYR A 63 17.82 -31.91 -13.06
CA TYR A 63 17.59 -30.53 -13.50
C TYR A 63 16.63 -29.79 -12.55
N THR A 64 15.55 -30.45 -12.13
CA THR A 64 14.56 -29.85 -11.20
C THR A 64 15.10 -29.74 -9.78
N ARG A 65 15.89 -30.72 -9.29
CA ARG A 65 16.59 -30.62 -7.99
C ARG A 65 17.63 -29.50 -7.96
N ASN A 66 18.42 -29.30 -9.02
CA ASN A 66 19.44 -28.24 -9.05
C ASN A 66 18.83 -26.84 -9.16
N ILE A 67 17.68 -26.67 -9.82
CA ILE A 67 16.99 -25.37 -9.89
C ILE A 67 16.30 -25.01 -8.56
N ALA A 68 15.83 -25.99 -7.78
CA ALA A 68 15.31 -25.73 -6.44
C ALA A 68 16.38 -25.13 -5.50
N ALA A 69 17.67 -25.33 -5.77
CA ALA A 69 18.79 -24.74 -5.05
C ALA A 69 19.26 -23.37 -5.62
N LEU A 70 18.93 -23.04 -6.87
CA LEU A 70 19.28 -21.78 -7.56
C LEU A 70 18.12 -20.76 -7.59
N ARG A 71 17.00 -21.08 -6.93
CA ARG A 71 15.71 -20.41 -7.12
C ARG A 71 15.55 -19.07 -6.41
N THR A 72 16.54 -18.64 -5.63
CA THR A 72 16.46 -17.42 -4.83
C THR A 72 16.59 -16.13 -5.65
N ASP A 73 17.10 -16.15 -6.90
CA ASP A 73 17.43 -14.90 -7.62
C ASP A 73 16.81 -14.67 -9.03
N PHE A 74 16.29 -15.67 -9.75
CA PHE A 74 16.07 -15.53 -11.22
C PHE A 74 14.62 -15.64 -11.74
N GLY A 75 13.72 -14.79 -11.22
CA GLY A 75 12.32 -14.47 -11.61
C GLY A 75 11.74 -14.92 -12.97
N THR A 76 12.47 -14.66 -14.03
CA THR A 76 11.97 -14.63 -15.40
C THR A 76 12.40 -15.83 -16.23
N SER A 77 13.49 -16.51 -15.85
CA SER A 77 14.10 -17.56 -16.67
C SER A 77 13.30 -18.87 -16.66
N TYR A 78 12.62 -19.18 -15.56
CA TYR A 78 11.85 -20.42 -15.41
C TYR A 78 10.50 -20.41 -16.13
N LYS A 79 9.82 -19.26 -16.21
CA LYS A 79 8.59 -19.15 -17.02
C LYS A 79 8.86 -19.42 -18.50
N ALA A 80 10.03 -19.05 -19.00
CA ALA A 80 10.44 -19.34 -20.37
C ALA A 80 10.68 -20.83 -20.60
N LEU A 81 11.25 -21.53 -19.61
CA LEU A 81 11.43 -22.98 -19.65
C LEU A 81 10.08 -23.72 -19.65
N ASP A 82 9.13 -23.33 -18.79
CA ASP A 82 7.81 -23.96 -18.75
C ASP A 82 7.09 -23.79 -20.09
N VAL A 83 7.17 -22.60 -20.71
CA VAL A 83 6.64 -22.38 -22.08
C VAL A 83 7.35 -23.29 -23.10
N PHE A 84 8.68 -23.41 -23.02
CA PHE A 84 9.45 -24.26 -23.92
C PHE A 84 9.07 -25.74 -23.82
N LEU A 85 8.89 -26.26 -22.60
CA LEU A 85 8.45 -27.64 -22.35
C LEU A 85 7.03 -27.88 -22.87
N VAL A 86 6.10 -26.94 -22.67
CA VAL A 86 4.75 -27.02 -23.26
C VAL A 86 4.81 -27.07 -24.78
N VAL A 87 5.61 -26.22 -25.42
CA VAL A 87 5.74 -26.18 -26.89
C VAL A 87 6.32 -27.49 -27.44
N ILE A 88 7.34 -28.05 -26.79
CA ILE A 88 7.91 -29.36 -27.17
C ILE A 88 6.86 -30.46 -27.02
N PHE A 89 6.11 -30.46 -25.92
CA PHE A 89 5.08 -31.47 -25.67
C PHE A 89 3.96 -31.42 -26.73
N ILE A 90 3.47 -30.21 -27.05
CA ILE A 90 2.49 -29.98 -28.13
C ILE A 90 3.05 -30.51 -29.46
N GLY A 91 4.30 -30.20 -29.80
CA GLY A 91 4.95 -30.68 -31.02
C GLY A 91 5.12 -32.21 -31.07
N ALA A 92 5.43 -32.83 -29.94
CA ALA A 92 5.56 -34.29 -29.84
C ALA A 92 4.21 -35.00 -30.02
N VAL A 93 3.15 -34.50 -29.37
CA VAL A 93 1.78 -35.02 -29.55
C VAL A 93 1.32 -34.86 -31.00
N TRP A 94 1.57 -33.69 -31.61
CA TRP A 94 1.26 -33.43 -33.02
C TRP A 94 1.97 -34.43 -33.95
N PHE A 95 3.27 -34.66 -33.76
CA PHE A 95 4.05 -35.60 -34.55
C PHE A 95 3.53 -37.05 -34.44
N LEU A 96 3.11 -37.46 -33.23
CA LEU A 96 2.60 -38.81 -32.98
C LEU A 96 1.21 -39.03 -33.59
N ILE A 97 0.32 -38.04 -33.51
CA ILE A 97 -0.98 -38.07 -34.18
C ILE A 97 -0.78 -38.24 -35.69
N HIS A 98 0.13 -37.44 -36.28
CA HIS A 98 0.45 -37.48 -37.71
C HIS A 98 0.95 -38.87 -38.18
N LYS A 99 1.78 -39.53 -37.38
CA LYS A 99 2.42 -40.80 -37.77
C LYS A 99 1.60 -42.06 -37.49
N SER A 100 0.76 -42.04 -36.46
CA SER A 100 0.01 -43.22 -36.01
C SER A 100 -1.44 -43.27 -36.51
N SER A 101 -1.97 -42.16 -37.03
CA SER A 101 -3.39 -42.00 -37.38
C SER A 101 -4.35 -42.32 -36.21
N ALA A 102 -3.85 -42.21 -34.97
CA ALA A 102 -4.58 -42.55 -33.77
C ALA A 102 -5.28 -41.32 -33.17
N GLY A 103 -6.56 -41.11 -33.53
CA GLY A 103 -7.34 -39.96 -33.05
C GLY A 103 -7.52 -39.86 -31.53
N TYR A 104 -7.40 -40.96 -30.79
CA TYR A 104 -7.47 -40.94 -29.32
C TYR A 104 -6.32 -40.17 -28.64
N LEU A 105 -5.23 -39.90 -29.37
CA LEU A 105 -4.08 -39.14 -28.88
C LEU A 105 -4.33 -37.64 -28.76
N GLU A 106 -5.40 -37.14 -29.38
CA GLU A 106 -5.83 -35.76 -29.22
C GLU A 106 -6.20 -35.43 -27.76
N ALA A 107 -6.62 -36.43 -26.96
CA ALA A 107 -6.90 -36.25 -25.54
C ALA A 107 -5.67 -35.80 -24.73
N LEU A 108 -4.44 -36.04 -25.24
CA LEU A 108 -3.21 -35.61 -24.58
C LEU A 108 -3.02 -34.08 -24.61
N TYR A 109 -3.76 -33.33 -25.44
CA TYR A 109 -3.73 -31.86 -25.43
C TYR A 109 -4.33 -31.24 -24.16
N VAL A 110 -5.08 -32.00 -23.35
CA VAL A 110 -5.57 -31.54 -22.02
C VAL A 110 -4.40 -31.27 -21.08
N VAL A 111 -3.31 -32.02 -21.20
CA VAL A 111 -2.13 -31.93 -20.34
C VAL A 111 -1.46 -30.55 -20.38
N PRO A 112 -0.98 -30.05 -21.54
CA PRO A 112 -0.28 -28.76 -21.58
C PRO A 112 -1.20 -27.61 -21.16
N VAL A 113 -2.51 -27.77 -21.37
CA VAL A 113 -3.51 -26.82 -20.88
C VAL A 113 -3.60 -26.83 -19.36
N LEU A 114 -3.66 -27.99 -18.70
CA LEU A 114 -3.68 -28.10 -17.24
C LEU A 114 -2.40 -27.52 -16.61
N VAL A 115 -1.24 -27.87 -17.16
CA VAL A 115 0.05 -27.37 -16.65
C VAL A 115 0.13 -25.85 -16.78
N ALA A 116 -0.33 -25.31 -17.91
CA ALA A 116 -0.28 -23.88 -18.15
C ALA A 116 -1.30 -23.08 -17.34
N THR A 117 -2.49 -23.60 -17.11
CA THR A 117 -3.51 -22.90 -16.30
C THR A 117 -3.14 -22.88 -14.82
N VAL A 118 -2.39 -23.87 -14.33
CA VAL A 118 -1.85 -23.90 -12.97
C VAL A 118 -0.59 -23.04 -12.83
N GLY A 119 0.28 -23.02 -13.85
CA GLY A 119 1.58 -22.33 -13.80
C GLY A 119 1.57 -20.84 -14.19
N PHE A 120 0.63 -20.39 -15.02
CA PHE A 120 0.58 -19.02 -15.54
C PHE A 120 -0.62 -18.21 -15.01
N SER A 121 -0.54 -16.88 -15.10
CA SER A 121 -1.65 -15.99 -14.76
C SER A 121 -2.86 -16.22 -15.68
N ARG A 122 -4.08 -15.92 -15.20
CA ARG A 122 -5.36 -16.10 -15.91
C ARG A 122 -5.29 -15.69 -17.39
N ARG A 123 -4.76 -14.49 -17.66
CA ARG A 123 -4.65 -13.93 -19.02
C ARG A 123 -3.73 -14.78 -19.92
N ASN A 124 -2.60 -15.24 -19.39
CA ASN A 124 -1.63 -16.03 -20.15
C ASN A 124 -2.10 -17.48 -20.35
N GLY A 125 -2.79 -18.05 -19.35
CA GLY A 125 -3.44 -19.36 -19.46
C GLY A 125 -4.50 -19.39 -20.56
N THR A 126 -5.36 -18.37 -20.66
CA THR A 126 -6.39 -18.29 -21.71
C THR A 126 -5.80 -18.16 -23.12
N TYR A 127 -4.70 -17.43 -23.30
CA TYR A 127 -4.03 -17.34 -24.60
C TYR A 127 -3.44 -18.68 -25.02
N LEU A 128 -2.86 -19.43 -24.07
CA LEU A 128 -2.26 -20.72 -24.38
C LEU A 128 -3.31 -21.80 -24.69
N ILE A 129 -4.47 -21.79 -24.01
CA ILE A 129 -5.61 -22.62 -24.40
C ILE A 129 -5.99 -22.36 -25.86
N GLY A 130 -6.05 -21.09 -26.26
CA GLY A 130 -6.32 -20.71 -27.65
C GLY A 130 -5.28 -21.25 -28.63
N VAL A 131 -3.99 -21.19 -28.29
CA VAL A 131 -2.90 -21.74 -29.11
C VAL A 131 -3.00 -23.25 -29.24
N VAL A 132 -3.28 -23.97 -28.16
CA VAL A 132 -3.43 -25.43 -28.17
C VAL A 132 -4.62 -25.85 -29.03
N VAL A 133 -5.78 -25.22 -28.85
CA VAL A 133 -6.97 -25.48 -29.66
C VAL A 133 -6.72 -25.15 -31.13
N LEU A 134 -6.06 -24.03 -31.42
CA LEU A 134 -5.69 -23.66 -32.78
C LEU A 134 -4.71 -24.67 -33.40
N SER A 135 -3.76 -25.20 -32.63
CA SER A 135 -2.82 -26.23 -33.10
C SER A 135 -3.51 -27.56 -33.42
N LEU A 136 -4.54 -27.92 -32.64
CA LEU A 136 -5.37 -29.10 -32.85
C LEU A 136 -6.18 -28.95 -34.16
N VAL A 137 -6.81 -27.79 -34.36
CA VAL A 137 -7.57 -27.47 -35.58
C VAL A 137 -6.66 -27.34 -36.81
N ALA A 138 -5.52 -26.66 -36.69
CA ALA A 138 -4.56 -26.46 -37.77
C ALA A 138 -3.87 -27.78 -38.18
N GLY A 139 -3.58 -28.65 -37.21
CA GLY A 139 -3.10 -30.00 -37.47
C GLY A 139 -4.02 -30.74 -38.44
N ASN A 140 -5.32 -30.76 -38.16
CA ASN A 140 -6.31 -31.45 -39.00
C ASN A 140 -6.50 -30.78 -40.38
N PHE A 141 -6.29 -29.46 -40.50
CA PHE A 141 -6.38 -28.73 -41.77
C PHE A 141 -5.18 -28.98 -42.71
N PHE A 142 -3.95 -29.04 -42.19
CA PHE A 142 -2.74 -29.24 -43.02
C PHE A 142 -2.52 -30.70 -43.44
N LEU A 143 -3.14 -31.67 -42.75
CA LEU A 143 -2.90 -33.11 -42.89
C LEU A 143 -3.74 -33.80 -43.98
N LEU A 144 -4.90 -33.25 -44.35
CA LEU A 144 -5.87 -33.89 -45.23
C LEU A 144 -5.97 -33.14 -46.56
N HIS A 145 -4.99 -33.33 -47.45
CA HIS A 145 -5.04 -32.80 -48.81
C HIS A 145 -5.96 -33.62 -49.75
N GLU A 146 -6.55 -34.72 -49.25
CA GLU A 146 -7.46 -35.59 -50.00
C GLU A 146 -8.63 -35.95 -49.08
N SER A 147 -9.83 -35.50 -49.45
CA SER A 147 -11.12 -35.62 -48.74
C SER A 147 -11.38 -34.57 -47.65
N TYR A 148 -12.02 -33.48 -48.09
CA TYR A 148 -12.66 -32.50 -47.22
C TYR A 148 -13.72 -33.16 -46.34
N ALA A 149 -13.77 -32.70 -45.09
CA ALA A 149 -14.80 -32.99 -44.09
C ALA A 149 -14.69 -34.34 -43.38
N THR A 150 -13.86 -34.38 -42.34
CA THR A 150 -14.41 -34.45 -40.97
C THR A 150 -13.37 -33.90 -40.01
N ILE A 151 -13.57 -32.66 -39.51
CA ILE A 151 -13.36 -32.48 -38.07
C ILE A 151 -14.27 -33.54 -37.46
N THR A 152 -13.70 -34.60 -36.90
CA THR A 152 -14.58 -35.63 -36.37
C THR A 152 -15.33 -35.04 -35.18
N ILE A 153 -16.54 -35.51 -34.90
CA ILE A 153 -17.28 -35.09 -33.71
C ILE A 153 -16.39 -35.22 -32.46
N MET A 154 -15.43 -36.16 -32.47
CA MET A 154 -14.44 -36.35 -31.40
C MET A 154 -13.48 -35.18 -31.24
N ASP A 155 -12.93 -34.59 -32.31
CA ASP A 155 -11.99 -33.45 -32.21
C ASP A 155 -12.68 -32.22 -31.60
N LEU A 156 -13.94 -31.98 -31.98
CA LEU A 156 -14.76 -30.90 -31.43
C LEU A 156 -15.09 -31.16 -29.94
N VAL A 157 -15.39 -32.41 -29.59
CA VAL A 157 -15.63 -32.84 -28.21
C VAL A 157 -14.37 -32.69 -27.37
N ILE A 158 -13.21 -33.11 -27.86
CA ILE A 158 -11.93 -33.01 -27.15
C ILE A 158 -11.50 -31.54 -27.03
N GLY A 159 -11.59 -30.75 -28.09
CA GLY A 159 -11.35 -29.30 -28.04
C GLY A 159 -12.27 -28.61 -27.02
N GLY A 160 -13.55 -28.99 -26.98
CA GLY A 160 -14.51 -28.53 -25.99
C GLY A 160 -14.14 -28.92 -24.55
N ILE A 161 -13.72 -30.17 -24.33
CA ILE A 161 -13.27 -30.65 -23.01
C ILE A 161 -12.01 -29.90 -22.57
N VAL A 162 -11.04 -29.69 -23.46
CA VAL A 162 -9.80 -28.96 -23.17
C VAL A 162 -10.10 -27.52 -22.76
N VAL A 163 -10.99 -26.82 -23.49
CA VAL A 163 -11.42 -25.46 -23.15
C VAL A 163 -12.16 -25.44 -21.82
N LEU A 164 -13.11 -26.36 -21.60
CA LEU A 164 -13.90 -26.45 -20.37
C LEU A 164 -13.02 -26.69 -19.15
N VAL A 165 -12.11 -27.68 -19.22
CA VAL A 165 -11.19 -28.04 -18.14
C VAL A 165 -10.23 -26.89 -17.87
N GLY A 166 -9.64 -26.30 -18.91
CA GLY A 166 -8.73 -25.15 -18.76
C GLY A 166 -9.42 -23.94 -18.14
N TRP A 167 -10.65 -23.65 -18.55
CA TRP A 167 -11.47 -22.57 -18.00
C TRP A 167 -11.84 -22.79 -16.53
N LEU A 168 -12.32 -24.00 -16.19
CA LEU A 168 -12.73 -24.36 -14.82
C LEU A 168 -11.55 -24.36 -13.85
N VAL A 169 -10.42 -24.95 -14.24
CA VAL A 169 -9.19 -24.96 -13.43
C VAL A 169 -8.65 -23.53 -13.26
N GLY A 170 -8.66 -22.72 -14.32
CA GLY A 170 -8.25 -21.32 -14.23
C GLY A 170 -9.09 -20.51 -13.25
N GLN A 171 -10.43 -20.70 -13.25
CA GLN A 171 -11.31 -20.06 -12.27
C GLN A 171 -11.06 -20.54 -10.85
N LEU A 172 -10.82 -21.84 -10.64
CA LEU A 172 -10.55 -22.40 -9.31
C LEU A 172 -9.28 -21.79 -8.69
N VAL A 173 -8.21 -21.68 -9.49
CA VAL A 173 -6.94 -21.08 -9.06
C VAL A 173 -7.13 -19.60 -8.72
N GLU A 174 -7.90 -18.86 -9.52
CA GLU A 174 -8.20 -17.45 -9.26
C GLU A 174 -8.95 -17.27 -7.94
N ILE A 175 -10.04 -18.04 -7.73
CA ILE A 175 -10.81 -18.00 -6.49
C ILE A 175 -9.95 -18.34 -5.27
N GLU A 176 -9.05 -19.33 -5.37
CA GLU A 176 -8.13 -19.65 -4.28
C GLU A 176 -7.17 -18.49 -3.99
N THR A 177 -6.59 -17.88 -5.05
CA THR A 177 -5.65 -16.77 -4.88
C THR A 177 -6.32 -15.52 -4.31
N GLU A 178 -7.51 -15.16 -4.79
CA GLU A 178 -8.29 -14.05 -4.27
C GLU A 178 -8.80 -14.32 -2.85
N GLY A 179 -9.31 -15.53 -2.59
CA GLY A 179 -9.77 -15.95 -1.27
C GLY A 179 -8.65 -15.87 -0.24
N ARG A 180 -7.44 -16.31 -0.60
CA ARG A 180 -6.26 -16.17 0.27
C ARG A 180 -5.79 -14.74 0.42
N ALA A 181 -5.81 -13.92 -0.65
CA ALA A 181 -5.50 -12.50 -0.54
C ALA A 181 -6.47 -11.77 0.40
N ARG A 182 -7.76 -12.16 0.37
CA ARG A 182 -8.77 -11.68 1.31
C ARG A 182 -8.48 -12.15 2.74
N LEU A 183 -8.15 -13.42 2.95
CA LEU A 183 -7.77 -13.94 4.26
C LEU A 183 -6.52 -13.26 4.83
N LEU A 184 -5.53 -12.96 3.99
CA LEU A 184 -4.34 -12.20 4.40
C LEU A 184 -4.70 -10.72 4.69
N GLY A 185 -5.59 -10.12 3.91
CA GLY A 185 -6.14 -8.78 4.19
C GLY A 185 -7.06 -8.70 5.41
N MET A 186 -7.56 -9.85 5.87
CA MET A 186 -8.36 -10.02 7.08
C MET A 186 -7.52 -10.23 8.35
N SER A 187 -6.20 -10.38 8.25
CA SER A 187 -5.36 -10.25 9.45
C SER A 187 -5.52 -8.82 9.96
N ASP A 188 -5.88 -8.67 11.23
CA ASP A 188 -5.94 -7.37 11.90
C ASP A 188 -4.56 -6.95 12.41
N GLN A 189 -3.55 -7.83 12.31
CA GLN A 189 -2.20 -7.62 12.84
C GLN A 189 -1.16 -7.36 11.74
N ASP A 190 -0.11 -6.63 12.11
CA ASP A 190 1.12 -6.41 11.34
C ASP A 190 2.09 -7.58 11.57
N ASP A 191 2.55 -8.19 10.48
CA ASP A 191 3.39 -9.40 10.52
C ASP A 191 4.75 -9.18 11.21
N LEU A 192 5.29 -7.97 11.18
CA LEU A 192 6.62 -7.69 11.73
C LEU A 192 6.56 -7.46 13.23
N THR A 193 5.59 -6.67 13.69
CA THR A 193 5.52 -6.17 15.07
C THR A 193 4.49 -6.87 15.92
N ALA A 194 3.60 -7.67 15.32
CA ALA A 194 2.42 -8.31 15.94
C ALA A 194 1.41 -7.32 16.57
N LEU A 195 1.61 -6.01 16.39
CA LEU A 195 0.62 -4.98 16.71
C LEU A 195 -0.54 -5.03 15.71
N TYR A 196 -1.60 -4.29 15.97
CA TYR A 196 -2.65 -4.12 14.96
C TYR A 196 -2.14 -3.34 13.74
N ASN A 197 -2.72 -3.59 12.58
CA ASN A 197 -2.38 -2.88 11.36
C ASN A 197 -3.21 -1.60 11.18
N HIS A 198 -2.84 -0.80 10.18
CA HIS A 198 -3.50 0.46 9.83
C HIS A 198 -5.02 0.32 9.66
N ARG A 199 -5.50 -0.74 9.00
CA ARG A 199 -6.94 -0.95 8.74
C ARG A 199 -7.70 -1.12 10.05
N TYR A 200 -7.23 -2.02 10.91
CA TYR A 200 -7.89 -2.28 12.19
C TYR A 200 -7.85 -1.04 13.10
N PHE A 201 -6.72 -0.32 13.12
CA PHE A 201 -6.60 0.95 13.83
C PHE A 201 -7.70 1.96 13.44
N GLN A 202 -7.86 2.24 12.14
CA GLN A 202 -8.84 3.20 11.64
C GLN A 202 -10.28 2.82 12.00
N GLU A 203 -10.61 1.53 11.84
CA GLU A 203 -11.93 0.99 12.19
C GLU A 203 -12.22 1.14 13.68
N GLN A 204 -11.25 0.81 14.53
CA GLN A 204 -11.42 0.86 15.98
C GLN A 204 -11.45 2.28 16.53
N LEU A 205 -10.70 3.22 15.95
CA LEU A 205 -10.76 4.64 16.33
C LEU A 205 -12.16 5.19 16.08
N ARG A 206 -12.72 4.97 14.89
CA ARG A 206 -14.10 5.37 14.55
C ARG A 206 -15.12 4.76 15.49
N HIS A 207 -15.03 3.45 15.72
CA HIS A 207 -15.95 2.75 16.61
C HIS A 207 -15.92 3.32 18.04
N ARG A 208 -14.73 3.65 18.55
CA ARG A 208 -14.55 4.18 19.91
C ARG A 208 -15.03 5.61 20.06
N ILE A 209 -14.79 6.46 19.08
CA ILE A 209 -15.30 7.84 19.12
C ILE A 209 -16.83 7.85 19.04
N LEU A 210 -17.44 7.02 18.19
CA LEU A 210 -18.90 6.87 18.15
C LEU A 210 -19.48 6.33 19.47
N ALA A 211 -18.76 5.47 20.18
CA ALA A 211 -19.16 5.01 21.51
C ALA A 211 -18.96 6.09 22.59
N ALA A 212 -17.88 6.87 22.49
CA ALA A 212 -17.54 7.97 23.38
C ALA A 212 -18.56 9.12 23.28
N GLU A 213 -19.07 9.44 22.09
CA GLU A 213 -20.15 10.42 21.89
C GLU A 213 -21.39 10.10 22.74
N ARG A 214 -21.73 8.82 22.88
CA ARG A 214 -22.90 8.36 23.66
C ARG A 214 -22.65 8.36 25.16
N THR A 215 -21.42 8.10 25.57
CA THR A 215 -21.05 7.93 26.98
C THR A 215 -20.49 9.19 27.62
N GLY A 216 -20.09 10.18 26.82
CA GLY A 216 -19.43 11.41 27.26
C GLY A 216 -18.00 11.20 27.77
N LYS A 217 -17.42 10.01 27.60
CA LYS A 217 -16.07 9.68 28.06
C LYS A 217 -15.00 10.05 27.03
N PRO A 218 -13.78 10.41 27.45
CA PRO A 218 -12.75 10.83 26.52
C PRO A 218 -12.13 9.64 25.77
N VAL A 219 -11.61 9.90 24.57
CA VAL A 219 -10.78 8.94 23.82
C VAL A 219 -9.53 9.68 23.35
N SER A 220 -8.37 9.30 23.89
CA SER A 220 -7.09 9.86 23.46
C SER A 220 -6.45 9.02 22.36
N LEU A 221 -5.80 9.71 21.43
CA LEU A 221 -5.02 9.16 20.35
C LEU A 221 -3.59 9.66 20.48
N ILE A 222 -2.64 8.72 20.47
CA ILE A 222 -1.21 9.00 20.38
C ILE A 222 -0.75 8.47 19.02
N ILE A 223 -0.08 9.28 18.22
CA ILE A 223 0.64 8.82 17.01
C ILE A 223 2.08 9.27 17.12
N PHE A 224 3.01 8.40 16.77
CA PHE A 224 4.42 8.75 16.74
C PHE A 224 5.17 8.08 15.59
N ASP A 225 6.32 8.67 15.27
CA ASP A 225 7.18 8.29 14.17
C ASP A 225 8.64 8.28 14.62
N ILE A 226 9.40 7.30 14.13
CA ILE A 226 10.82 7.14 14.47
C ILE A 226 11.66 8.17 13.70
N ASP A 227 12.30 9.08 14.43
CA ASP A 227 13.09 10.14 13.83
C ASP A 227 14.30 9.57 13.06
N TYR A 228 14.46 10.01 11.81
CA TYR A 228 15.58 9.63 10.94
C TYR A 228 15.65 8.13 10.61
N PHE A 229 14.55 7.38 10.70
CA PHE A 229 14.56 5.94 10.45
C PHE A 229 15.04 5.54 9.05
N LYS A 230 14.72 6.33 8.02
CA LYS A 230 15.25 6.11 6.67
C LYS A 230 16.79 6.13 6.63
N PHE A 231 17.39 7.12 7.29
CA PHE A 231 18.85 7.24 7.37
C PHE A 231 19.47 6.09 8.17
N TYR A 232 18.81 5.65 9.24
CA TYR A 232 19.22 4.45 9.98
C TYR A 232 19.23 3.19 9.09
N ASN A 233 18.19 2.99 8.28
CA ASN A 233 18.14 1.87 7.32
C ASN A 233 19.24 1.96 6.26
N GLU A 234 19.54 3.16 5.75
CA GLU A 234 20.60 3.37 4.78
C GLU A 234 21.99 3.06 5.36
N MET A 235 22.22 3.34 6.65
CA MET A 235 23.50 3.08 7.30
C MET A 235 23.67 1.63 7.80
N HIS A 236 22.60 1.02 8.30
CA HIS A 236 22.67 -0.27 9.02
C HIS A 236 21.98 -1.43 8.30
N GLY A 237 21.22 -1.16 7.24
CA GLY A 237 20.46 -2.16 6.50
C GLY A 237 19.07 -2.41 7.07
N HIS A 238 18.17 -2.87 6.21
CA HIS A 238 16.76 -3.11 6.56
C HIS A 238 16.57 -4.16 7.65
N THR A 239 17.45 -5.16 7.76
CA THR A 239 17.34 -6.20 8.80
C THR A 239 17.50 -5.62 10.21
N GLN A 240 18.38 -4.64 10.37
CA GLN A 240 18.58 -3.92 11.62
C GLN A 240 17.41 -2.97 11.90
N GLY A 241 16.89 -2.30 10.88
CA GLY A 241 15.65 -1.50 10.98
C GLY A 241 14.46 -2.33 11.44
N ASP A 242 14.30 -3.52 10.90
CA ASP A 242 13.25 -4.44 11.29
C ASP A 242 13.34 -4.83 12.78
N GLU A 243 14.55 -5.00 13.33
CA GLU A 243 14.70 -5.29 14.77
C GLU A 243 14.33 -4.09 15.64
N VAL A 244 14.69 -2.87 15.22
CA VAL A 244 14.24 -1.64 15.90
C VAL A 244 12.71 -1.59 15.94
N LEU A 245 12.05 -1.83 14.80
CA LEU A 245 10.59 -1.85 14.71
C LEU A 245 9.97 -2.93 15.61
N ARG A 246 10.57 -4.13 15.69
CA ARG A 246 10.12 -5.19 16.63
C ARG A 246 10.25 -4.76 18.09
N GLN A 247 11.35 -4.10 18.46
CA GLN A 247 11.58 -3.65 19.82
C GLN A 247 10.57 -2.57 20.22
N VAL A 248 10.29 -1.61 19.33
CA VAL A 248 9.21 -0.63 19.53
C VAL A 248 7.85 -1.33 19.66
N GLY A 249 7.58 -2.32 18.81
CA GLY A 249 6.38 -3.15 18.92
C GLY A 249 6.23 -3.83 20.29
N ARG A 250 7.32 -4.34 20.87
CA ARG A 250 7.33 -4.96 22.20
C ARG A 250 7.02 -3.95 23.31
N VAL A 251 7.59 -2.74 23.23
CA VAL A 251 7.31 -1.64 24.19
C VAL A 251 5.82 -1.31 24.19
N LEU A 252 5.21 -1.20 23.02
CA LEU A 252 3.78 -0.90 22.90
C LEU A 252 2.87 -2.05 23.29
N SER A 253 3.27 -3.30 23.00
CA SER A 253 2.49 -4.50 23.36
C SER A 253 2.25 -4.62 24.87
N GLY A 254 3.17 -4.10 25.70
CA GLY A 254 3.03 -4.09 27.15
C GLY A 254 2.10 -2.99 27.70
N ARG A 255 1.76 -1.98 26.89
CA ARG A 255 0.99 -0.80 27.31
C ARG A 255 -0.41 -0.71 26.69
N GLY A 256 -0.66 -1.50 25.65
CA GLY A 256 -1.99 -1.72 25.05
C GLY A 256 -2.92 -2.62 25.88
N GLY A 257 -2.83 -2.63 27.21
CA GLY A 257 -3.72 -3.42 28.06
C GLY A 257 -5.18 -3.09 27.75
N GLN A 258 -6.05 -4.11 27.67
CA GLN A 258 -7.45 -3.88 27.32
C GLN A 258 -8.08 -2.85 28.29
N PRO A 259 -8.65 -1.75 27.75
CA PRO A 259 -9.16 -1.65 26.39
C PRO A 259 -8.25 -0.89 25.41
N ALA A 260 -7.01 -0.48 25.70
CA ALA A 260 -6.14 0.22 24.74
C ALA A 260 -5.82 -0.60 23.47
N ILE A 261 -5.60 0.07 22.34
CA ILE A 261 -5.19 -0.56 21.06
C ILE A 261 -3.86 0.04 20.65
N ALA A 262 -2.86 -0.80 20.39
CA ALA A 262 -1.59 -0.40 19.79
C ALA A 262 -1.49 -0.93 18.36
N ALA A 263 -1.07 -0.08 17.43
CA ALA A 263 -1.01 -0.39 16.01
C ALA A 263 0.25 0.17 15.36
N ARG A 264 0.67 -0.48 14.27
CA ARG A 264 1.62 0.07 13.30
C ARG A 264 0.85 0.57 12.09
N THR A 265 0.85 1.88 11.89
CA THR A 265 0.03 2.58 10.89
C THR A 265 0.79 2.86 9.60
N GLY A 266 2.12 2.89 9.65
CA GLY A 266 3.00 3.15 8.51
C GLY A 266 4.30 2.33 8.55
N ALA A 267 5.29 2.73 7.75
CA ALA A 267 6.58 2.05 7.70
C ALA A 267 7.34 2.17 9.03
N ASP A 268 7.33 3.35 9.62
CA ASP A 268 8.00 3.77 10.86
C ASP A 268 7.07 4.52 11.82
N GLU A 269 5.77 4.45 11.55
CA GLU A 269 4.71 5.14 12.31
C GLU A 269 3.87 4.14 13.11
N PHE A 270 3.59 4.53 14.36
CA PHE A 270 2.84 3.76 15.34
C PHE A 270 1.74 4.61 15.97
N ALA A 271 0.65 3.95 16.40
CA ALA A 271 -0.49 4.61 17.01
C ALA A 271 -1.01 3.86 18.25
N LEU A 272 -1.53 4.60 19.22
CA LEU A 272 -2.27 4.08 20.37
C LEU A 272 -3.62 4.76 20.51
N VAL A 273 -4.69 3.96 20.57
CA VAL A 273 -6.05 4.43 20.88
C VAL A 273 -6.38 4.08 22.33
N LEU A 274 -6.63 5.10 23.14
CA LEU A 274 -6.77 5.03 24.59
C LEU A 274 -8.19 5.48 24.99
N PRO A 275 -9.11 4.53 25.22
CA PRO A 275 -10.47 4.86 25.63
C PRO A 275 -10.49 5.19 27.12
N ASP A 276 -11.37 6.12 27.51
CA ASP A 276 -11.55 6.56 28.89
C ASP A 276 -10.28 7.19 29.50
N VAL A 277 -9.38 7.71 28.66
CA VAL A 277 -8.13 8.37 29.06
C VAL A 277 -8.20 9.86 28.74
N SER A 278 -7.77 10.70 29.68
CA SER A 278 -7.72 12.16 29.52
C SER A 278 -6.50 12.61 28.71
N SER A 279 -6.50 13.85 28.22
CA SER A 279 -5.35 14.44 27.54
C SER A 279 -4.09 14.48 28.43
N GLU A 280 -4.24 14.77 29.73
CA GLU A 280 -3.14 14.80 30.70
C GLU A 280 -2.53 13.41 30.93
N ASP A 281 -3.38 12.39 31.12
CA ASP A 281 -2.94 11.00 31.30
C ASP A 281 -2.30 10.44 30.02
N ALA A 282 -2.87 10.77 28.86
CA ALA A 282 -2.31 10.39 27.56
C ALA A 282 -0.94 11.04 27.33
N MET A 283 -0.76 12.30 27.72
CA MET A 283 0.55 12.98 27.68
C MET A 283 1.55 12.33 28.61
N THR A 284 1.13 11.93 29.82
CA THR A 284 1.99 11.21 30.76
C THR A 284 2.44 9.88 30.16
N LEU A 285 1.51 9.10 29.60
CA LEU A 285 1.81 7.84 28.94
C LEU A 285 2.74 8.01 27.73
N ALA A 286 2.48 9.01 26.88
CA ALA A 286 3.32 9.34 25.74
C ALA A 286 4.77 9.66 26.15
N ASN A 287 4.96 10.43 27.23
CA ASN A 287 6.30 10.72 27.76
C ASN A 287 7.01 9.47 28.28
N VAL A 288 6.27 8.55 28.88
CA VAL A 288 6.84 7.27 29.32
C VAL A 288 7.25 6.42 28.12
N ILE A 289 6.41 6.34 27.09
CA ILE A 289 6.72 5.64 25.83
C ILE A 289 7.98 6.23 25.19
N ASN A 290 8.10 7.57 25.13
CA ASN A 290 9.29 8.22 24.58
C ASN A 290 10.57 7.76 25.30
N ARG A 291 10.57 7.79 26.64
CA ARG A 291 11.73 7.38 27.46
C ARG A 291 12.08 5.89 27.29
N GLU A 292 11.07 5.02 27.15
CA GLU A 292 11.30 3.59 26.96
C GLU A 292 11.87 3.28 25.58
N ILE A 293 11.38 3.96 24.54
CA ILE A 293 11.94 3.85 23.19
C ILE A 293 13.36 4.39 23.14
N GLU A 294 13.62 5.51 23.82
CA GLU A 294 14.97 6.09 23.94
C GLU A 294 15.96 5.13 24.61
N ALA A 295 15.49 4.28 25.53
CA ALA A 295 16.30 3.28 26.23
C ALA A 295 16.59 2.02 25.40
N ILE A 296 16.00 1.87 24.21
CA ILE A 296 16.23 0.72 23.33
C ILE A 296 17.69 0.72 22.86
N PRO A 297 18.47 -0.35 23.14
CA PRO A 297 19.84 -0.47 22.64
C PRO A 297 19.81 -0.80 21.15
N ALA A 298 20.00 0.22 20.31
CA ALA A 298 20.09 0.05 18.86
C ALA A 298 21.54 -0.12 18.41
N GLN A 299 21.89 -1.32 17.92
CA GLN A 299 23.19 -1.59 17.28
C GLN A 299 23.41 -0.62 16.11
N GLY A 300 24.57 0.03 16.07
CA GLY A 300 24.91 1.03 15.05
C GLY A 300 24.97 2.46 15.55
N PHE A 301 24.28 2.77 16.67
CA PHE A 301 24.48 4.05 17.38
C PHE A 301 25.72 4.03 18.29
N GLU A 302 26.33 2.86 18.53
CA GLU A 302 27.54 2.68 19.35
C GLU A 302 28.77 3.47 18.86
N ILE A 303 28.81 3.81 17.56
CA ILE A 303 29.91 4.56 16.94
C ILE A 303 29.83 6.07 17.26
N ILE A 304 28.65 6.55 17.69
CA ILE A 304 28.42 7.95 18.03
C ILE A 304 28.09 8.04 19.53
N PRO A 305 29.00 8.55 20.37
CA PRO A 305 28.74 8.72 21.80
C PRO A 305 27.45 9.52 22.04
N GLY A 306 26.46 8.89 22.67
CA GLY A 306 25.19 9.53 23.03
C GLY A 306 24.08 9.46 21.99
N ALA A 307 24.25 8.70 20.90
CA ALA A 307 23.20 8.56 19.90
C ALA A 307 22.14 7.54 20.37
N ARG A 308 20.89 8.00 20.44
CA ARG A 308 19.74 7.29 21.00
C ARG A 308 18.64 7.25 19.96
N LEU A 309 17.80 6.22 20.01
CA LEU A 309 16.58 6.19 19.20
C LEU A 309 15.66 7.31 19.68
N ARG A 310 15.16 8.13 18.76
CA ARG A 310 14.30 9.28 19.05
C ARG A 310 12.99 9.12 18.33
N VAL A 311 11.89 9.53 18.96
CA VAL A 311 10.58 9.56 18.34
C VAL A 311 9.96 10.94 18.50
N SER A 312 9.26 11.37 17.46
CA SER A 312 8.36 12.51 17.54
C SER A 312 6.96 12.00 17.83
N ILE A 313 6.28 12.52 18.85
CA ILE A 313 4.97 12.04 19.30
C ILE A 313 3.94 13.17 19.27
N GLY A 314 2.80 12.94 18.63
CA GLY A 314 1.60 13.77 18.70
C GLY A 314 0.53 13.12 19.58
N VAL A 315 -0.21 13.94 20.33
CA VAL A 315 -1.34 13.50 21.17
C VAL A 315 -2.56 14.36 20.88
N ALA A 316 -3.74 13.75 20.71
CA ALA A 316 -5.02 14.44 20.62
C ALA A 316 -6.09 13.66 21.40
N THR A 317 -7.17 14.32 21.82
CA THR A 317 -8.18 13.71 22.70
C THR A 317 -9.57 14.16 22.31
N PHE A 318 -10.48 13.23 22.07
CA PHE A 318 -11.91 13.49 21.94
C PHE A 318 -12.54 13.66 23.33
N PRO A 319 -13.48 14.58 23.54
CA PRO A 319 -14.00 15.59 22.59
C PRO A 319 -13.24 16.92 22.61
N GLU A 320 -12.18 17.05 23.41
CA GLU A 320 -11.43 18.29 23.64
C GLU A 320 -10.85 18.88 22.33
N HIS A 321 -10.27 18.03 21.50
CA HIS A 321 -9.50 18.40 20.31
C HIS A 321 -10.21 18.11 18.99
N GLY A 322 -11.48 17.68 19.02
CA GLY A 322 -12.21 17.31 17.82
C GLY A 322 -13.56 16.65 18.10
N ARG A 323 -14.45 16.63 17.11
CA ARG A 323 -15.81 16.06 17.25
C ARG A 323 -16.02 14.76 16.47
N SER A 324 -15.05 14.35 15.67
CA SER A 324 -15.11 13.13 14.86
C SER A 324 -13.75 12.43 14.87
N ALA A 325 -13.71 11.17 14.43
CA ALA A 325 -12.46 10.44 14.29
C ALA A 325 -11.51 11.13 13.30
N GLU A 326 -12.07 11.66 12.23
CA GLU A 326 -11.35 12.45 11.25
C GLU A 326 -10.72 13.68 11.91
N ASP A 327 -11.46 14.46 12.73
CA ASP A 327 -10.92 15.61 13.45
C ASP A 327 -9.75 15.25 14.37
N ILE A 328 -9.89 14.16 15.14
CA ILE A 328 -8.86 13.70 16.07
C ILE A 328 -7.60 13.24 15.33
N LEU A 329 -7.75 12.61 14.16
CA LEU A 329 -6.63 12.28 13.28
C LEU A 329 -5.91 13.56 12.80
N ARG A 330 -6.64 14.59 12.37
CA ARG A 330 -6.00 15.86 11.93
C ARG A 330 -5.25 16.53 13.07
N ALA A 331 -5.87 16.55 14.25
CA ALA A 331 -5.30 17.14 15.45
C ALA A 331 -3.99 16.43 15.84
N VAL A 332 -3.98 15.10 15.87
CA VAL A 332 -2.77 14.36 16.22
C VAL A 332 -1.67 14.50 15.16
N ASP A 333 -2.02 14.52 13.87
CA ASP A 333 -1.07 14.73 12.76
C ASP A 333 -0.41 16.11 12.87
N TYR A 334 -1.19 17.13 13.19
CA TYR A 334 -0.67 18.48 13.42
C TYR A 334 0.29 18.52 14.62
N ALA A 335 -0.06 17.87 15.72
CA ALA A 335 0.79 17.78 16.90
C ALA A 335 2.10 17.04 16.59
N LEU A 336 2.02 15.92 15.86
CA LEU A 336 3.19 15.15 15.41
C LEU A 336 4.09 15.97 14.48
N TYR A 337 3.50 16.73 13.56
CA TYR A 337 4.25 17.65 12.70
C TYR A 337 5.00 18.71 13.52
N LYS A 338 4.35 19.32 14.51
CA LYS A 338 4.99 20.30 15.42
C LYS A 338 6.10 19.66 16.26
N ALA A 339 5.96 18.40 16.63
CA ALA A 339 7.01 17.64 17.29
C ALA A 339 8.23 17.49 16.36
N LYS A 340 7.98 17.16 15.08
CA LYS A 340 9.03 17.00 14.05
C LYS A 340 9.76 18.29 13.67
N THR A 341 9.10 19.45 13.73
CA THR A 341 9.68 20.72 13.24
C THR A 341 10.42 21.53 14.30
N ALA A 342 9.98 21.55 15.55
CA ALA A 342 10.61 22.44 16.55
C ALA A 342 11.90 21.89 17.18
N SER A 343 12.08 20.56 17.21
CA SER A 343 13.36 19.95 17.66
C SER A 343 13.48 18.44 17.40
N LYS A 344 12.37 17.75 17.05
CA LYS A 344 12.23 16.28 17.17
C LYS A 344 12.40 15.81 18.62
N ASP A 345 12.26 14.51 18.88
CA ASP A 345 12.43 13.91 20.22
C ASP A 345 11.57 14.56 21.34
N LYS A 346 10.27 14.70 21.07
CA LYS A 346 9.34 15.31 22.02
C LYS A 346 7.90 14.86 21.81
N VAL A 347 7.13 15.06 22.88
CA VAL A 347 5.69 14.85 22.91
C VAL A 347 4.99 16.20 22.81
N GLU A 348 4.12 16.35 21.82
CA GLU A 348 3.26 17.53 21.66
C GLU A 348 1.80 17.12 21.82
N LEU A 349 1.10 17.80 22.73
CA LEU A 349 -0.37 17.78 22.73
C LEU A 349 -0.87 18.69 21.61
N TYR A 350 -1.89 18.26 20.88
CA TYR A 350 -2.59 19.15 19.98
C TYR A 350 -3.08 20.34 20.80
N PHE A 351 -2.67 21.52 20.37
CA PHE A 351 -3.07 22.75 20.99
C PHE A 351 -3.94 23.51 20.01
N ASN A 352 -5.20 23.67 20.35
CA ASN A 352 -6.07 24.52 19.60
C ASN A 352 -5.78 25.98 19.95
N VAL A 353 -5.14 26.70 19.03
CA VAL A 353 -4.84 28.14 19.21
C VAL A 353 -6.13 28.95 19.46
N PHE A 354 -7.30 28.47 19.03
CA PHE A 354 -8.59 29.09 19.32
C PHE A 354 -8.95 29.09 20.80
N ASP A 355 -8.55 28.09 21.58
CA ASP A 355 -8.92 28.02 22.99
C ASP A 355 -8.10 29.02 23.84
N SER A 356 -6.83 29.28 23.49
CA SER A 356 -6.06 30.38 24.09
C SER A 356 -6.62 31.75 23.73
N LEU A 357 -6.93 31.98 22.45
CA LEU A 357 -7.47 33.26 22.00
C LEU A 357 -8.85 33.51 22.62
N ARG A 358 -9.68 32.48 22.75
CA ARG A 358 -10.99 32.56 23.41
C ARG A 358 -10.90 32.91 24.89
N SER A 359 -9.83 32.50 25.57
CA SER A 359 -9.61 32.86 26.99
C SER A 359 -9.20 34.32 27.20
N GLU A 360 -8.67 34.98 26.15
CA GLU A 360 -8.17 36.36 26.19
C GLU A 360 -9.17 37.38 25.60
N VAL A 361 -10.21 36.93 24.88
CA VAL A 361 -11.14 37.78 24.14
C VAL A 361 -12.43 38.06 24.94
N THR A 362 -12.86 39.33 24.97
CA THR A 362 -14.10 39.76 25.64
C THR A 362 -15.36 39.27 24.91
N ALA A 363 -16.45 39.03 25.65
CA ALA A 363 -17.72 38.47 25.18
C ALA A 363 -18.38 39.15 23.96
N SER A 364 -17.96 40.36 23.55
CA SER A 364 -18.45 41.04 22.35
C SER A 364 -17.81 40.54 21.05
N ALA A 365 -16.63 39.90 21.12
CA ALA A 365 -15.90 39.40 19.96
C ALA A 365 -16.13 37.90 19.70
N ASP A 366 -16.76 37.17 20.63
CA ASP A 366 -17.17 35.77 20.47
C ASP A 366 -18.01 35.53 19.21
N ASN A 367 -18.89 36.48 18.83
CA ASN A 367 -19.74 36.34 17.65
C ASN A 367 -18.98 36.52 16.33
N ALA A 368 -18.00 37.43 16.26
CA ALA A 368 -17.18 37.60 15.06
C ALA A 368 -16.24 36.40 14.84
N PHE A 369 -15.69 35.85 15.92
CA PHE A 369 -14.80 34.68 15.86
C PHE A 369 -15.52 33.37 15.54
N GLY A 370 -16.73 33.17 16.04
CA GLY A 370 -17.56 32.04 15.66
C GLY A 370 -17.85 32.00 14.15
N HIS A 371 -18.04 33.16 13.53
CA HIS A 371 -18.33 33.29 12.10
C HIS A 371 -17.07 33.09 11.23
N ALA A 372 -15.91 33.60 11.66
CA ALA A 372 -14.62 33.37 11.01
C ALA A 372 -14.25 31.87 10.94
N LYS A 373 -14.57 31.11 11.98
CA LYS A 373 -14.37 29.65 12.03
C LYS A 373 -15.16 28.89 10.96
N VAL A 374 -16.40 29.32 10.70
CA VAL A 374 -17.24 28.71 9.65
C VAL A 374 -16.65 28.97 8.26
N LEU A 375 -16.23 30.21 8.00
CA LEU A 375 -15.65 30.60 6.72
C LEU A 375 -14.35 29.83 6.41
N ILE A 376 -13.51 29.57 7.42
CA ILE A 376 -12.28 28.79 7.23
C ILE A 376 -12.53 27.30 7.06
N SER A 377 -13.51 26.73 7.77
CA SER A 377 -13.91 25.33 7.48
C SER A 377 -14.37 25.14 6.03
N ILE A 378 -14.96 26.18 5.43
CA ILE A 378 -15.33 26.19 4.01
C ILE A 378 -14.09 26.29 3.11
N ILE A 379 -13.08 27.08 3.49
CA ILE A 379 -11.82 27.22 2.75
C ILE A 379 -11.02 25.92 2.76
N ASP A 380 -10.77 25.36 3.93
CA ASP A 380 -10.07 24.08 4.11
C ASP A 380 -10.78 22.94 3.38
N SER A 381 -12.11 23.04 3.17
CA SER A 381 -12.87 22.06 2.39
C SER A 381 -12.75 22.21 0.86
N LYS A 382 -12.41 23.41 0.38
CA LYS A 382 -12.29 23.73 -1.07
C LYS A 382 -10.87 23.53 -1.61
N ASP A 383 -9.85 23.63 -0.75
CA ASP A 383 -8.44 23.47 -1.12
C ASP A 383 -7.96 22.04 -0.84
N ARG A 384 -7.53 21.33 -1.89
CA ARG A 384 -6.98 19.97 -1.78
C ARG A 384 -5.59 19.96 -1.12
N TYR A 385 -4.92 21.10 -1.04
CA TYR A 385 -3.49 21.21 -0.72
C TYR A 385 -3.16 21.76 0.68
N THR A 386 -4.15 22.19 1.46
CA THR A 386 -3.89 22.92 2.72
C THR A 386 -4.63 22.37 3.93
N PHE A 387 -4.56 21.06 4.15
CA PHE A 387 -4.98 20.47 5.42
C PHE A 387 -4.14 21.05 6.58
N GLY A 388 -4.75 21.87 7.43
CA GLY A 388 -4.10 22.52 8.58
C GLY A 388 -3.02 23.55 8.22
N HIS A 389 -2.97 24.09 6.99
CA HIS A 389 -1.98 25.12 6.61
C HIS A 389 -2.12 26.39 7.43
N SER A 390 -3.34 26.92 7.49
CA SER A 390 -3.65 28.14 8.23
C SER A 390 -3.34 27.98 9.72
N GLU A 391 -3.57 26.79 10.29
CA GLU A 391 -3.17 26.47 11.66
C GLU A 391 -1.64 26.47 11.84
N ARG A 392 -0.87 25.92 10.88
CA ARG A 392 0.61 25.94 10.91
C ARG A 392 1.16 27.36 10.85
N VAL A 393 0.66 28.17 9.90
CA VAL A 393 1.08 29.58 9.74
C VAL A 393 0.77 30.36 11.01
N LEU A 394 -0.41 30.14 11.60
CA LEU A 394 -0.81 30.74 12.86
C LEU A 394 0.14 30.38 14.02
N ALA A 395 0.50 29.11 14.16
CA ALA A 395 1.42 28.69 15.22
C ALA A 395 2.83 29.25 15.03
N TYR A 396 3.34 29.30 13.80
CA TYR A 396 4.64 29.94 13.53
C TYR A 396 4.60 31.44 13.80
N ALA A 397 3.53 32.12 13.37
CA ALA A 397 3.33 33.54 13.64
C ALA A 397 3.31 33.83 15.15
N GLY A 398 2.66 32.98 15.94
CA GLY A 398 2.67 33.08 17.41
C GLY A 398 4.07 32.94 18.01
N GLN A 399 4.83 31.93 17.58
CA GLN A 399 6.21 31.73 18.05
C GLN A 399 7.13 32.91 17.65
N VAL A 400 6.97 33.44 16.44
CA VAL A 400 7.72 34.61 15.97
C VAL A 400 7.35 35.85 16.79
N ALA A 401 6.06 36.07 17.09
CA ALA A 401 5.62 37.17 17.94
C ALA A 401 6.23 37.10 19.34
N ASP A 402 6.24 35.90 19.94
CA ASP A 402 6.83 35.67 21.25
C ASP A 402 8.34 35.90 21.25
N TYR A 403 9.03 35.40 20.22
CA TYR A 403 10.47 35.60 20.06
C TYR A 403 10.84 37.08 19.88
N LEU A 404 10.04 37.83 19.12
CA LEU A 404 10.23 39.26 18.91
C LEU A 404 9.80 40.12 20.11
N GLY A 405 9.14 39.53 21.11
CA GLY A 405 8.62 40.24 22.28
C GLY A 405 7.54 41.26 21.92
N LEU A 406 6.71 40.96 20.92
CA LEU A 406 5.64 41.87 20.48
C LEU A 406 4.66 42.17 21.61
N ALA A 407 4.11 43.39 21.62
CA ALA A 407 3.04 43.71 22.56
C ALA A 407 1.80 42.85 22.28
N GLN A 408 1.00 42.55 23.31
CA GLN A 408 -0.16 41.66 23.20
C GLN A 408 -1.09 42.02 22.03
N ARG A 409 -1.36 43.32 21.82
CA ARG A 409 -2.19 43.80 20.71
C ARG A 409 -1.59 43.56 19.32
N GLU A 410 -0.27 43.65 19.20
CA GLU A 410 0.45 43.39 17.94
C GLU A 410 0.51 41.89 17.65
N LYS A 411 0.72 41.08 18.70
CA LYS A 411 0.62 39.62 18.63
C LYS A 411 -0.77 39.18 18.17
N GLU A 412 -1.83 39.71 18.77
CA GLU A 412 -3.21 39.44 18.35
C GLU A 412 -3.45 39.79 16.88
N THR A 413 -3.00 40.98 16.46
CA THR A 413 -3.10 41.42 15.06
C THR A 413 -2.40 40.45 14.11
N LEU A 414 -1.18 40.03 14.44
CA LEU A 414 -0.40 39.09 13.63
C LEU A 414 -1.08 37.72 13.58
N LEU A 415 -1.60 37.22 14.71
CA LEU A 415 -2.31 35.95 14.77
C LEU A 415 -3.60 35.98 13.93
N TYR A 416 -4.40 37.04 14.01
CA TYR A 416 -5.60 37.18 13.18
C TYR A 416 -5.27 37.25 11.70
N ALA A 417 -4.22 37.98 11.32
CA ALA A 417 -3.78 38.06 9.94
C ALA A 417 -3.26 36.71 9.44
N ALA A 418 -2.41 36.04 10.22
CA ALA A 418 -1.91 34.70 9.91
C ALA A 418 -3.03 33.68 9.76
N TYR A 419 -4.10 33.81 10.54
CA TYR A 419 -5.24 32.91 10.45
C TYR A 419 -6.13 33.17 9.24
N LEU A 420 -6.31 34.43 8.86
CA LEU A 420 -7.26 34.85 7.82
C LEU A 420 -6.62 35.16 6.46
N HIS A 421 -5.29 35.03 6.33
CA HIS A 421 -4.54 35.49 5.15
C HIS A 421 -5.08 34.95 3.82
N ASP A 422 -5.50 33.69 3.80
CA ASP A 422 -5.96 32.99 2.60
C ASP A 422 -7.48 33.05 2.38
N ILE A 423 -8.23 33.82 3.19
CA ILE A 423 -9.71 33.81 3.15
C ILE A 423 -10.28 34.22 1.79
N GLY A 424 -9.58 35.07 1.05
CA GLY A 424 -10.00 35.50 -0.29
C GLY A 424 -10.00 34.39 -1.34
N LYS A 425 -9.37 33.24 -1.08
CA LYS A 425 -9.38 32.09 -2.01
C LYS A 425 -10.77 31.49 -2.21
N VAL A 426 -11.75 31.82 -1.36
CA VAL A 426 -13.16 31.40 -1.51
C VAL A 426 -13.77 31.85 -2.83
N GLU A 427 -13.34 33.01 -3.35
CA GLU A 427 -13.80 33.60 -4.61
C GLU A 427 -13.17 32.95 -5.85
N ILE A 428 -12.11 32.16 -5.67
CA ILE A 428 -11.45 31.46 -6.78
C ILE A 428 -12.24 30.20 -7.11
N ASP A 429 -12.51 29.99 -8.41
CA ASP A 429 -13.17 28.79 -8.88
C ASP A 429 -12.41 27.52 -8.46
N ARG A 430 -13.14 26.46 -8.11
CA ARG A 430 -12.54 25.22 -7.57
C ARG A 430 -11.65 24.52 -8.59
N GLU A 431 -11.99 24.53 -9.87
CA GLU A 431 -11.19 23.91 -10.92
C GLU A 431 -9.88 24.67 -11.11
N LEU A 432 -9.93 26.01 -11.02
CA LEU A 432 -8.76 26.87 -11.09
C LEU A 432 -7.85 26.70 -9.87
N LEU A 433 -8.43 26.70 -8.67
CA LEU A 433 -7.71 26.53 -7.40
C LEU A 433 -6.98 25.18 -7.32
N ASN A 434 -7.57 24.12 -7.91
CA ASN A 434 -7.04 22.75 -7.85
C ASN A 434 -6.39 22.29 -9.18
N LYS A 435 -6.09 23.21 -10.09
CA LYS A 435 -5.55 22.90 -11.42
C LYS A 435 -4.19 22.18 -11.31
N ALA A 436 -4.05 21.06 -12.01
CA ALA A 436 -2.79 20.34 -12.10
C ALA A 436 -1.91 20.95 -13.22
N GLY A 437 -0.94 21.79 -12.85
CA GLY A 437 0.00 22.43 -13.77
C GLY A 437 0.15 23.94 -13.54
N PRO A 438 1.02 24.63 -14.30
CA PRO A 438 1.17 26.07 -14.19
C PRO A 438 -0.11 26.81 -14.62
N LEU A 439 -0.41 27.91 -13.93
CA LEU A 439 -1.50 28.81 -14.27
C LEU A 439 -1.11 29.66 -15.49
N ALA A 440 -2.08 29.89 -16.38
CA ALA A 440 -1.95 30.87 -17.45
C ALA A 440 -1.82 32.30 -16.87
N PRO A 441 -1.27 33.27 -17.60
CA PRO A 441 -1.14 34.64 -17.10
C PRO A 441 -2.46 35.25 -16.60
N GLU A 442 -3.57 35.00 -17.32
CA GLU A 442 -4.89 35.51 -16.98
C GLU A 442 -5.47 34.83 -15.73
N GLU A 443 -5.21 33.54 -15.59
CA GLU A 443 -5.55 32.73 -14.41
C GLU A 443 -4.76 33.20 -13.18
N TRP A 444 -3.50 33.60 -13.38
CA TRP A 444 -2.63 34.12 -12.33
C TRP A 444 -3.07 35.51 -11.85
N ASP A 445 -3.60 36.35 -12.74
CA ASP A 445 -4.16 37.65 -12.36
C ASP A 445 -5.38 37.52 -11.43
N ILE A 446 -6.25 36.53 -11.69
CA ILE A 446 -7.35 36.17 -10.79
C ILE A 446 -6.79 35.70 -9.44
N PHE A 447 -5.75 34.86 -9.46
CA PHE A 447 -5.14 34.37 -8.23
C PHE A 447 -4.53 35.49 -7.38
N LYS A 448 -3.86 36.47 -8.00
CA LYS A 448 -3.25 37.63 -7.32
C LYS A 448 -4.26 38.57 -6.65
N ALA A 449 -5.54 38.45 -6.97
CA ALA A 449 -6.59 39.29 -6.37
C ALA A 449 -7.03 38.82 -4.96
N HIS A 450 -6.71 37.58 -4.57
CA HIS A 450 -7.19 37.00 -3.32
C HIS A 450 -6.77 37.75 -2.04
N PRO A 451 -5.60 38.41 -1.93
CA PRO A 451 -5.28 39.18 -0.72
C PRO A 451 -6.21 40.39 -0.57
N SER A 452 -6.56 41.03 -1.70
CA SER A 452 -7.49 42.16 -1.74
C SER A 452 -8.90 41.73 -1.34
N TRP A 453 -9.41 40.63 -1.92
CA TRP A 453 -10.70 40.07 -1.52
C TRP A 453 -10.70 39.65 -0.06
N GLY A 454 -9.62 39.02 0.39
CA GLY A 454 -9.46 38.58 1.77
C GLY A 454 -9.56 39.73 2.77
N ARG A 455 -8.84 40.84 2.52
CA ARG A 455 -8.97 42.08 3.30
C ARG A 455 -10.41 42.58 3.34
N ASP A 456 -11.05 42.71 2.17
CA ASP A 456 -12.38 43.30 2.07
C ASP A 456 -13.45 42.45 2.76
N MET A 457 -13.28 41.13 2.77
CA MET A 457 -14.14 40.21 3.49
C MET A 457 -14.05 40.34 5.01
N ILE A 458 -12.85 40.54 5.55
CA ILE A 458 -12.64 40.50 7.01
C ILE A 458 -12.79 41.87 7.66
N LEU A 459 -12.53 42.96 6.93
CA LEU A 459 -12.53 44.32 7.48
C LEU A 459 -13.80 44.69 8.25
N PRO A 460 -15.02 44.30 7.83
CA PRO A 460 -16.25 44.59 8.57
C PRO A 460 -16.35 43.90 9.94
N PHE A 461 -15.59 42.83 10.16
CA PHE A 461 -15.66 41.98 11.33
C PHE A 461 -14.48 42.13 12.28
N MET A 462 -13.43 42.85 11.87
CA MET A 462 -12.20 43.00 12.65
C MET A 462 -12.22 44.31 13.47
N PRO A 463 -11.89 44.26 14.77
CA PRO A 463 -11.80 45.46 15.60
C PRO A 463 -10.60 46.34 15.27
N ASP A 464 -9.52 45.76 14.71
CA ASP A 464 -8.32 46.48 14.29
C ASP A 464 -8.15 46.41 12.77
N PRO A 465 -8.19 47.54 12.04
CA PRO A 465 -8.04 47.54 10.57
C PRO A 465 -6.64 47.09 10.12
N THR A 466 -5.65 47.09 11.02
CA THR A 466 -4.29 46.61 10.73
C THR A 466 -4.28 45.13 10.34
N VAL A 467 -5.23 44.33 10.84
CA VAL A 467 -5.39 42.92 10.42
C VAL A 467 -5.65 42.84 8.91
N GLY A 468 -6.53 43.71 8.39
CA GLY A 468 -6.81 43.79 6.96
C GLY A 468 -5.59 44.18 6.13
N LEU A 469 -4.75 45.09 6.64
CA LEU A 469 -3.50 45.47 5.95
C LEU A 469 -2.50 44.33 5.90
N ALA A 470 -2.35 43.58 7.00
CA ALA A 470 -1.48 42.41 7.04
C ALA A 470 -1.95 41.31 6.08
N VAL A 471 -3.27 41.07 6.00
CA VAL A 471 -3.85 40.14 5.02
C VAL A 471 -3.68 40.66 3.59
N LEU A 472 -3.79 41.96 3.34
CA LEU A 472 -3.58 42.52 2.00
C LEU A 472 -2.15 42.28 1.49
N HIS A 473 -1.15 42.38 2.36
CA HIS A 473 0.27 42.41 1.98
C HIS A 473 1.03 41.13 2.28
N HIS A 474 0.37 40.02 2.62
CA HIS A 474 1.06 38.79 3.01
C HIS A 474 1.87 38.12 1.89
N HIS A 475 1.62 38.50 0.62
CA HIS A 475 2.39 38.09 -0.55
C HIS A 475 3.35 39.17 -1.07
N GLU A 476 3.53 40.27 -0.32
CA GLU A 476 4.52 41.28 -0.65
C GLU A 476 5.94 40.78 -0.36
N ASN A 477 6.85 41.13 -1.26
CA ASN A 477 8.27 40.90 -1.06
C ASN A 477 8.95 42.21 -0.62
N TYR A 478 9.99 42.12 0.21
CA TYR A 478 10.75 43.30 0.64
C TYR A 478 11.39 44.10 -0.52
N ASP A 479 11.57 43.47 -1.68
CA ASP A 479 12.09 44.08 -2.90
C ASP A 479 11.01 44.67 -3.83
N GLY A 480 9.73 44.56 -3.44
CA GLY A 480 8.59 45.07 -4.22
C GLY A 480 8.21 44.21 -5.43
N THR A 481 8.70 42.98 -5.53
CA THR A 481 8.31 42.03 -6.60
C THR A 481 7.05 41.23 -6.27
N GLY A 482 6.44 41.49 -5.12
CA GLY A 482 5.26 40.80 -4.62
C GLY A 482 3.96 41.28 -5.25
N TYR A 483 2.86 41.02 -4.56
CA TYR A 483 1.54 41.53 -4.91
C TYR A 483 0.70 41.72 -3.63
N PRO A 484 -0.30 42.61 -3.62
CA PRO A 484 -0.91 43.31 -4.76
C PRO A 484 -0.22 44.60 -5.27
N ASN A 485 0.83 45.13 -4.60
CA ASN A 485 1.36 46.47 -4.86
C ASN A 485 2.71 46.54 -5.58
#